data_AF-A0A2W1LQR1-F1
#
_entry.id   AF-A0A2W1LQR1-F1
#
_cell.length_a   1.000
_cell.length_b   1.000
_cell.length_c   1.000
_cell.angle_alpha   90.00
_cell.angle_beta   90.00
_cell.angle_gamma   90.00
#
_symmetry.space_group_name_H-M   'P 1'
#
loop_
_entity.id
_entity.type
_entity.pdbx_description
1 polymer ?
#
loop_
_entity_poly.entity_id
_entity_poly.type
_entity_poly.pdbx_seq_one_letter_code
_entity_poly.pdbx_strand_id
1 'polypeptide(L)'
;MTKIFMFVLKFCLGLLPSILLIAWLLRQFPHTGLGRIIGVPMAVLVNVVIVIAGIMLSARIDGKAYQYLLWTVVVLLTLAVTLFFYPQDYGPPITVKIWQYFFGQ
;
A
#
# COMPACT_ATOMS: atom_id res chain seq x y z
N MET A 1 -2.82 25.67 -11.57
CA MET A 1 -2.75 24.19 -11.68
C MET A 1 -4.13 23.64 -12.03
N THR A 2 -4.23 22.88 -13.12
CA THR A 2 -5.50 22.27 -13.58
C THR A 2 -5.98 21.21 -12.58
N LYS A 3 -7.30 21.05 -12.38
CA LYS A 3 -7.88 20.05 -11.45
C LYS A 3 -7.35 18.62 -11.69
N ILE A 4 -7.12 18.28 -12.96
CA ILE A 4 -6.55 17.01 -13.39
C ILE A 4 -5.14 16.80 -12.83
N PHE A 5 -4.28 17.83 -12.86
CA PHE A 5 -2.92 17.75 -12.34
C PHE A 5 -2.90 17.43 -10.85
N MET A 6 -3.74 18.11 -10.05
CA MET A 6 -3.83 17.84 -8.61
C MET A 6 -4.36 16.43 -8.31
N PHE A 7 -5.28 15.92 -9.13
CA PHE A 7 -5.76 14.55 -9.02
C PHE A 7 -4.62 13.55 -9.25
N VAL A 8 -3.90 13.68 -10.36
CA VAL A 8 -2.77 12.80 -10.70
C VAL A 8 -1.70 12.87 -9.62
N LEU A 9 -1.37 14.06 -9.11
CA LEU A 9 -0.40 14.22 -8.03
C LEU A 9 -0.81 13.47 -6.76
N LYS A 10 -2.06 13.66 -6.29
CA LYS A 10 -2.59 12.97 -5.11
C LYS A 10 -2.61 11.45 -5.30
N PHE A 11 -2.94 11.00 -6.51
CA PHE A 11 -2.95 9.58 -6.85
C PHE A 11 -1.55 8.98 -6.77
N CYS A 12 -0.55 9.60 -7.42
CA CYS A 12 0.83 9.15 -7.37
C CYS A 12 1.38 9.15 -5.94
N LEU A 13 1.12 10.21 -5.15
CA LEU A 13 1.56 10.31 -3.77
C LEU A 13 0.87 9.28 -2.86
N GLY A 14 -0.42 9.00 -3.07
CA GLY A 14 -1.16 8.01 -2.28
C GLY A 14 -0.67 6.58 -2.51
N LEU A 15 -0.24 6.25 -3.73
CA LEU A 15 0.31 4.93 -4.05
C LEU A 15 1.77 4.75 -3.64
N LEU A 16 2.53 5.84 -3.54
CA LEU A 16 3.98 5.82 -3.29
C LEU A 16 4.40 4.92 -2.11
N PRO A 17 3.76 4.98 -0.92
CA PRO A 17 4.15 4.13 0.21
C PRO A 17 4.00 2.64 -0.11
N SER A 18 2.91 2.26 -0.77
CA SER A 18 2.65 0.88 -1.15
C SER A 18 3.65 0.35 -2.19
N ILE A 19 4.05 1.20 -3.16
CA ILE A 19 5.06 0.86 -4.17
C ILE A 19 6.42 0.66 -3.52
N LEU A 20 6.82 1.55 -2.60
CA LEU A 20 8.07 1.42 -1.85
C LEU A 20 8.08 0.14 -1.01
N LEU A 21 6.96 -0.20 -0.36
CA LEU A 21 6.84 -1.44 0.40
C LEU A 21 6.93 -2.68 -0.50
N ILE A 22 6.24 -2.69 -1.65
CA ILE A 22 6.35 -3.79 -2.63
C ILE A 22 7.80 -3.95 -3.09
N ALA A 23 8.48 -2.86 -3.45
CA ALA A 23 9.87 -2.90 -3.87
C ALA A 23 10.80 -3.46 -2.78
N TRP A 24 10.59 -3.06 -1.52
CA TRP A 24 11.34 -3.59 -0.39
C TRP A 24 11.06 -5.09 -0.19
N LEU A 25 9.79 -5.52 -0.22
CA LEU A 25 9.41 -6.92 -0.06
C LEU A 25 9.98 -7.80 -1.18
N LEU A 26 9.95 -7.34 -2.44
CA LEU A 26 10.56 -8.04 -3.57
C LEU A 26 12.06 -8.26 -3.40
N ARG A 27 12.75 -7.31 -2.77
CA ARG A 27 14.19 -7.41 -2.50
C ARG A 27 14.49 -8.37 -1.35
N GLN A 28 13.71 -8.33 -0.28
CA GLN A 28 13.99 -9.12 0.94
C GLN A 28 13.39 -10.53 0.92
N PHE A 29 12.30 -10.75 0.18
CA PHE A 29 11.60 -12.03 0.11
C PHE A 29 11.48 -12.52 -1.34
N PRO A 30 12.59 -12.76 -2.04
CA PRO A 30 12.59 -13.08 -3.47
C PRO A 30 12.13 -14.50 -3.81
N HIS A 31 11.86 -15.35 -2.81
CA HIS A 31 11.59 -16.77 -3.02
C HIS A 31 10.11 -17.12 -3.22
N THR A 32 9.21 -16.13 -3.15
CA THR A 32 7.74 -16.30 -3.25
C THR A 32 7.20 -16.51 -4.67
N GLY A 33 8.08 -17.00 -5.57
CA GLY A 33 7.85 -17.56 -6.90
C GLY A 33 6.55 -17.16 -7.60
N LEU A 34 5.63 -18.12 -7.68
CA LEU A 34 4.36 -18.02 -8.42
C LEU A 34 3.37 -17.07 -7.76
N GLY A 35 3.36 -17.03 -6.42
CA GLY A 35 2.44 -16.20 -5.67
C GLY A 35 2.61 -14.71 -5.99
N ARG A 36 3.82 -14.27 -6.38
CA ARG A 36 4.08 -12.86 -6.73
C ARG A 36 3.39 -12.41 -8.01
N ILE A 37 3.30 -13.33 -8.98
CA ILE A 37 2.71 -13.04 -10.29
C ILE A 37 1.24 -12.64 -10.13
N ILE A 38 0.55 -13.18 -9.12
CA ILE A 38 -0.86 -12.88 -8.84
C ILE A 38 -1.00 -11.86 -7.70
N GLY A 39 -0.27 -12.07 -6.60
CA GLY A 39 -0.40 -11.29 -5.37
C GLY A 39 -0.01 -9.82 -5.54
N VAL A 40 1.11 -9.53 -6.24
CA VAL A 40 1.56 -8.14 -6.44
C VAL A 40 0.58 -7.36 -7.32
N PRO A 41 0.13 -7.84 -8.49
CA PRO A 41 -0.91 -7.15 -9.26
C PRO A 41 -2.22 -6.94 -8.49
N MET A 42 -2.66 -7.94 -7.71
CA MET A 42 -3.87 -7.81 -6.89
C MET A 42 -3.71 -6.74 -5.81
N ALA A 43 -2.57 -6.70 -5.11
CA ALA A 43 -2.26 -5.65 -4.14
C ALA A 43 -2.32 -4.25 -4.77
N VAL A 44 -1.71 -4.09 -5.94
CA VAL A 44 -1.71 -2.81 -6.68
C VAL A 44 -3.13 -2.41 -7.07
N LEU A 45 -3.92 -3.35 -7.62
CA LEU A 45 -5.29 -3.07 -8.05
C LEU A 45 -6.18 -2.61 -6.88
N VAL A 46 -6.11 -3.31 -5.74
CA VAL A 46 -6.86 -2.93 -4.55
C VAL A 46 -6.39 -1.57 -4.01
N ASN A 47 -5.08 -1.31 -3.99
CA ASN A 47 -4.54 -0.02 -3.55
C ASN A 47 -4.95 1.14 -4.47
N VAL A 48 -5.02 0.91 -5.78
CA VAL A 48 -5.56 1.90 -6.75
C VAL A 48 -6.99 2.26 -6.38
N VAL A 49 -7.85 1.27 -6.09
CA VAL A 49 -9.24 1.51 -5.68
C VAL A 49 -9.29 2.30 -4.36
N ILE A 50 -8.49 1.94 -3.37
CA ILE A 50 -8.43 2.63 -2.07
C ILE A 50 -8.00 4.09 -2.25
N VAL A 51 -6.97 4.36 -3.05
CA VAL A 51 -6.47 5.72 -3.28
C VAL A 51 -7.50 6.55 -4.04
N ILE A 52 -8.15 6.00 -5.07
CA ILE A 52 -9.22 6.70 -5.79
C ILE A 52 -10.38 7.04 -4.85
N ALA A 53 -10.81 6.08 -4.02
CA ALA A 53 -11.86 6.30 -3.02
C ALA A 53 -11.45 7.40 -2.01
N GLY A 54 -10.20 7.37 -1.54
CA GLY A 54 -9.63 8.39 -0.68
C GLY A 54 -9.65 9.79 -1.31
N ILE A 55 -9.27 9.91 -2.59
CA ILE A 55 -9.33 11.18 -3.32
C ILE A 55 -10.78 11.67 -3.43
N MET A 56 -11.71 10.82 -3.83
CA MET A 56 -13.13 11.17 -3.97
C MET A 56 -13.74 11.61 -2.63
N LEU A 57 -13.42 10.90 -1.55
CA LEU A 57 -13.90 11.24 -0.20
C LEU A 57 -13.25 12.52 0.32
N SER A 58 -11.96 12.76 0.03
CA SER A 58 -11.27 14.00 0.41
C SER A 58 -11.89 15.25 -0.23
N ALA A 59 -12.55 15.11 -1.39
CA ALA A 59 -13.25 16.21 -2.05
C ALA A 59 -14.60 16.55 -1.40
N ARG A 60 -15.08 15.72 -0.47
CA ARG A 60 -16.35 15.88 0.26
C ARG A 60 -16.16 16.26 1.72
N ILE A 61 -14.93 16.28 2.22
CA ILE A 61 -14.60 16.54 3.62
C ILE A 61 -13.94 17.91 3.76
N ASP A 62 -14.56 18.74 4.59
CA ASP A 62 -14.01 20.03 5.00
C ASP A 62 -13.17 19.90 6.27
N GLY A 63 -12.13 20.72 6.36
CA GLY A 63 -11.23 20.78 7.52
C GLY A 63 -9.95 19.96 7.35
N LYS A 64 -8.81 20.62 7.60
CA LYS A 64 -7.47 20.03 7.41
C LYS A 64 -7.24 18.79 8.30
N ALA A 65 -7.74 18.80 9.54
CA ALA A 65 -7.58 17.69 10.47
C ALA A 65 -8.20 16.39 9.94
N TYR A 66 -9.45 16.46 9.44
CA TYR A 66 -10.13 15.31 8.85
C TYR A 66 -9.47 14.84 7.56
N GLN A 67 -8.95 15.76 6.75
CA GLN A 67 -8.17 15.40 5.56
C GLN A 67 -6.88 14.65 5.93
N TYR A 68 -6.14 15.11 6.94
CA TYR A 68 -4.95 14.40 7.41
C TYR A 68 -5.31 13.00 7.94
N LEU A 69 -6.34 12.89 8.77
CA LEU A 69 -6.81 11.61 9.27
C LEU A 69 -7.19 10.65 8.14
N LEU A 70 -7.95 11.12 7.15
CA LEU A 70 -8.32 10.34 5.98
C LEU A 70 -7.09 9.83 5.24
N TRP A 71 -6.11 10.69 4.97
CA TRP A 71 -4.90 10.29 4.25
C TRP A 71 -4.04 9.34 5.07
N THR A 72 -3.96 9.51 6.40
CA THR A 72 -3.31 8.54 7.29
C THR A 72 -3.98 7.17 7.18
N VAL A 73 -5.30 7.11 7.23
CA VAL A 73 -6.06 5.85 7.08
C VAL A 73 -5.84 5.23 5.70
N VAL A 74 -5.88 6.02 4.62
CA VAL A 74 -5.61 5.55 3.25
C VAL A 74 -4.22 4.93 3.15
N VAL A 75 -3.20 5.59 3.69
CA VAL A 75 -1.82 5.07 3.68
C VAL A 75 -1.72 3.78 4.48
N LEU A 76 -2.26 3.74 5.70
CA LEU A 76 -2.24 2.53 6.53
C LEU A 76 -2.96 1.34 5.85
N LEU A 77 -4.12 1.60 5.24
CA LEU A 77 -4.87 0.58 4.50
C LEU A 77 -4.09 0.06 3.30
N THR A 78 -3.45 0.94 2.52
CA THR A 78 -2.67 0.48 1.35
C THR A 78 -1.46 -0.36 1.76
N LEU A 79 -0.79 -0.01 2.86
CA LEU A 79 0.29 -0.82 3.43
C LEU A 79 -0.22 -2.18 3.93
N ALA A 80 -1.35 -2.20 4.65
CA ALA A 80 -1.95 -3.43 5.15
C ALA A 80 -2.37 -4.37 4.01
N VAL A 81 -3.00 -3.84 2.96
CA VAL A 81 -3.36 -4.58 1.74
C VAL A 81 -2.12 -5.13 1.06
N THR A 82 -1.06 -4.32 0.93
CA THR A 82 0.21 -4.81 0.38
C THR A 82 0.75 -5.99 1.17
N LEU A 83 0.79 -5.93 2.50
CA LEU A 83 1.28 -7.03 3.34
C LEU A 83 0.37 -8.27 3.25
N PHE A 84 -0.94 -8.07 3.14
CA PHE A 84 -1.93 -9.15 3.08
C PHE A 84 -1.87 -9.91 1.76
N PHE A 85 -1.79 -9.19 0.63
CA PHE A 85 -1.71 -9.80 -0.70
C PHE A 85 -0.29 -10.20 -1.10
N TYR A 86 0.74 -9.75 -0.37
CA TYR A 86 2.10 -10.20 -0.65
C TYR A 86 2.18 -11.70 -0.39
N PRO A 87 2.59 -12.49 -1.40
CA PRO A 87 2.59 -13.94 -1.30
C PRO A 87 3.52 -14.43 -0.20
N GLN A 88 3.12 -15.51 0.44
CA GLN A 88 3.89 -16.19 1.47
C GLN A 88 4.23 -17.58 0.96
N ASP A 89 5.51 -17.97 1.00
CA ASP A 89 5.88 -19.38 0.88
C ASP A 89 5.38 -20.15 2.11
N TYR A 90 5.10 -21.45 1.97
CA TYR A 90 4.74 -22.34 3.08
C TYR A 90 5.69 -22.09 4.27
N GLY A 91 5.14 -21.58 5.38
CA GLY A 91 5.92 -21.09 6.51
C GLY A 91 5.19 -19.97 7.26
N PRO A 92 5.86 -19.34 8.24
CA PRO A 92 5.24 -18.30 9.07
C PRO A 92 4.84 -17.07 8.25
N PRO A 93 3.79 -16.34 8.67
CA PRO A 93 3.30 -15.15 7.97
C PRO A 93 4.39 -14.10 7.69
N ILE A 94 4.22 -13.30 6.63
CA ILE A 94 5.17 -12.22 6.27
C ILE A 94 5.41 -11.28 7.46
N THR A 95 4.37 -11.02 8.26
CA THR A 95 4.44 -10.18 9.47
C THR A 95 5.39 -10.76 10.51
N VAL A 96 5.38 -12.09 10.70
CA VAL A 96 6.29 -12.79 11.60
C VAL A 96 7.72 -12.76 11.05
N LYS A 97 7.90 -12.95 9.74
CA LYS A 97 9.23 -12.86 9.10
C LYS A 97 9.82 -11.44 9.22
N ILE A 98 9.00 -10.41 9.05
CA ILE A 98 9.40 -9.01 9.25
C ILE A 98 9.82 -8.79 10.71
N TRP A 99 9.05 -9.28 11.66
CA TRP A 99 9.39 -9.16 13.09
C TRP A 99 10.73 -9.83 13.41
N GLN A 100 10.95 -11.05 12.93
CA GLN A 100 12.21 -11.76 13.11
C GLN A 100 13.38 -11.04 12.44
N TYR A 101 13.19 -10.47 11.25
CA TYR A 101 14.26 -9.73 10.57
C TYR A 101 14.72 -8.50 11.34
N PHE A 102 13.80 -7.76 11.98
CA PHE A 102 14.13 -6.52 12.70
C PHE A 102 14.44 -6.72 14.19
N PHE A 103 13.86 -7.74 14.83
CA PHE A 103 13.87 -7.91 16.28
C PHE A 103 14.28 -9.31 16.74
N GLY A 104 14.48 -10.25 15.82
CA GLY A 104 15.05 -11.55 16.12
C GLY A 104 16.57 -11.43 16.23
N GLN A 105 17.08 -11.52 17.46
CA GLN A 105 18.49 -11.88 17.69
C GLN A 105 18.71 -13.36 17.37
#